data_AF-A0A238UUZ0-F1
#
_entry.id   AF-A0A238UUZ0-F1
#
_cell.length_a   1.000
_cell.length_b   1.000
_cell.length_c   1.000
_cell.angle_alpha   90.00
_cell.angle_beta   90.00
_cell.angle_gamma   90.00
#
_symmetry.space_group_name_H-M   'P 1'
#
loop_
_entity.id
_entity.type
_entity.pdbx_description
1 polymer ?
#
loop_
_entity_poly.entity_id
_entity_poly.type
_entity_poly.pdbx_seq_one_letter_code
_entity_poly.pdbx_strand_id
1 'polypeptide(L)' 'MGANTVTQNMSNSDPTDDAHLADVPDGAGCTEIWERLSDGRDEEPDEE' A
#
# COMPACT_ATOMS: atom_id res chain seq x y z
N MET A 1 21.08 -10.06 -0.27
CA MET A 1 19.80 -10.04 0.46
C MET A 1 18.78 -10.72 -0.44
N GLY A 2 18.51 -12.00 -0.23
CA GLY A 2 17.60 -12.76 -1.11
C GLY A 2 16.15 -12.51 -0.70
N ALA A 3 15.28 -12.15 -1.64
CA ALA A 3 13.86 -12.01 -1.38
C ALA A 3 13.28 -13.34 -0.86
N ASN A 4 12.48 -13.29 0.21
CA ASN A 4 11.81 -14.47 0.76
C ASN A 4 10.69 -14.92 -0.20
N THR A 5 11.03 -15.82 -1.12
CA THR A 5 10.14 -16.34 -2.18
C THR A 5 8.83 -16.92 -1.66
N VAL A 6 8.84 -17.46 -0.43
CA VAL A 6 7.65 -18.03 0.21
C VAL A 6 6.59 -16.97 0.50
N THR A 7 7.00 -15.78 0.95
CA THR A 7 6.09 -14.66 1.23
C THR A 7 5.50 -14.11 -0.06
N GLN A 8 6.35 -13.93 -1.09
CA GLN A 8 5.93 -13.44 -2.40
C GLN A 8 4.87 -14.34 -3.07
N ASN A 9 4.95 -15.66 -2.89
CA ASN A 9 4.00 -16.61 -3.47
C ASN A 9 2.65 -16.66 -2.73
N MET A 10 2.58 -16.17 -1.50
CA MET A 10 1.35 -16.15 -0.69
C MET A 10 0.72 -14.75 -0.58
N SER A 11 1.45 -13.71 -0.97
CA SER A 11 0.90 -12.36 -1.09
C SER A 11 0.01 -12.27 -2.33
N ASN A 12 -1.23 -11.84 -2.14
CA ASN A 12 -2.10 -11.42 -3.25
C ASN A 12 -1.76 -9.99 -3.71
N SER A 13 -0.45 -9.69 -3.76
CA SER A 13 0.06 -8.39 -4.21
C SER A 13 0.23 -8.49 -5.72
N ASP A 14 -0.75 -8.00 -6.47
CA ASP A 14 -0.56 -7.74 -7.88
C ASP A 14 0.24 -6.42 -8.00
N PRO A 15 1.37 -6.41 -8.73
CA PRO A 15 2.24 -5.23 -8.83
C PRO A 15 1.58 -4.03 -9.55
N THR A 16 0.40 -4.23 -10.14
CA THR A 16 -0.43 -3.13 -10.69
C THR A 16 -1.33 -2.53 -9.62
N ASP A 17 -1.79 -3.36 -8.67
CA ASP A 17 -2.73 -2.97 -7.63
C ASP A 17 -2.01 -2.26 -6.47
N ASP A 18 -0.76 -2.60 -6.16
CA ASP A 18 0.01 -1.98 -5.06
C ASP A 18 0.64 -0.61 -5.38
N ALA A 19 0.40 -0.04 -6.57
CA ALA A 19 0.93 1.26 -6.96
C ALA A 19 0.53 2.40 -6.00
N HIS A 20 -0.68 2.34 -5.42
CA HIS A 20 -1.16 3.30 -4.42
C HIS A 20 -0.50 3.13 -3.04
N LEU A 21 0.23 2.03 -2.84
CA LEU A 21 1.02 1.74 -1.65
C LEU A 21 2.52 2.00 -1.87
N ALA A 22 2.94 2.50 -3.04
CA ALA A 22 4.35 2.74 -3.34
C ALA A 22 5.01 3.79 -2.41
N ASP A 23 4.21 4.71 -1.86
CA ASP A 23 4.67 5.69 -0.86
C ASP A 23 4.68 5.12 0.58
N VAL A 24 4.16 3.91 0.79
CA VAL A 24 4.13 3.26 2.10
C VAL A 24 5.45 2.53 2.31
N PRO A 25 6.22 2.85 3.37
CA PRO A 25 7.47 2.16 3.66
C PRO A 25 7.27 0.67 3.94
N ASP A 26 8.22 -0.15 3.48
CA ASP A 26 8.29 -1.55 3.85
C ASP A 26 8.35 -1.70 5.38
N GLY A 27 7.40 -2.44 5.96
CA GLY A 27 7.31 -2.64 7.40
C GLY A 27 6.42 -1.65 8.15
N ALA A 28 5.69 -0.78 7.46
CA ALA A 28 4.61 0.02 8.05
C ALA A 28 3.58 -0.89 8.74
N GLY A 29 3.17 -0.50 9.96
CA GLY A 29 2.14 -1.19 10.71
C GLY A 29 0.74 -0.93 10.17
N CYS A 30 -0.23 -1.74 10.61
CA CYS A 30 -1.63 -1.62 10.17
C CYS A 30 -2.22 -0.22 10.39
N THR A 31 -1.86 0.44 11.48
CA THR A 31 -2.32 1.80 11.80
C THR A 31 -1.75 2.83 10.82
N GLU A 32 -0.45 2.78 10.54
CA GLU A 32 0.24 3.73 9.67
C GLU A 32 -0.27 3.63 8.21
N ILE A 33 -0.53 2.41 7.75
CA ILE A 33 -1.15 2.16 6.43
C ILE A 33 -2.56 2.79 6.37
N TRP A 34 -3.35 2.62 7.43
CA TRP A 34 -4.72 3.14 7.46
C TRP A 34 -4.77 4.66 7.51
N GLU A 35 -3.88 5.30 8.26
CA GLU A 35 -3.75 6.77 8.29
C GLU A 35 -3.41 7.33 6.91
N ARG A 36 -2.42 6.74 6.21
CA ARG A 36 -2.04 7.15 4.85
C ARG A 36 -3.17 7.02 3.83
N LEU A 37 -3.94 5.92 3.89
CA LEU A 37 -5.08 5.68 3.00
C LEU A 37 -6.28 6.56 3.33
N SER A 38 -6.43 7.00 4.58
CA SER A 38 -7.54 7.85 5.01
C SER A 38 -7.32 9.31 4.60
N ASP A 39 -6.06 9.76 4.57
CA ASP A 39 -5.68 11.12 4.15
C ASP A 39 -6.18 11.46 2.74
N GLY A 40 -5.96 10.57 1.76
CA GLY A 40 -6.43 10.74 0.38
C GLY A 40 -7.94 10.51 0.15
N ARG A 41 -8.70 10.16 1.19
CA ARG A 41 -10.17 10.03 1.13
C ARG A 41 -10.90 11.28 1.61
N ASP A 42 -10.25 12.11 2.42
CA ASP A 42 -10.78 13.39 2.87
C ASP A 42 -10.56 14.50 1.83
N GLU A 43 -9.54 14.31 0.98
CA GLU A 43 -9.32 15.09 -0.24
C GLU A 43 -10.30 14.59 -1.32
N GLU A 44 -11.58 14.95 -1.17
CA GLU A 44 -12.60 14.75 -2.20
C GLU A 44 -12.07 15.36 -3.52
N PRO A 45 -11.98 14.61 -4.63
CA PRO A 45 -11.63 15.22 -5.89
C PRO A 45 -12.71 16.26 -6.20
N ASP A 46 -12.34 17.54 -6.28
CA ASP A 46 -13.22 18.59 -6.79
C ASP A 46 -13.75 18.13 -8.17
N GLU A 47 -14.98 17.62 -8.18
CA GLU A 47 -15.71 17.26 -9.40
C GLU A 47 -16.18 18.58 -10.06
N GLU A 48 -15.52 18.97 -11.15
CA GLU A 48 -15.88 20.10 -12.02
C GLU A 48 -17.13 19.83 -12.88
#